data_AF-A0A8C6SI94-F1
#
_entry.id   AF-A0A8C6SI94-F1
#
_cell.length_a   1.000
_cell.length_b   1.000
_cell.length_c   1.000
_cell.angle_alpha   90.00
_cell.angle_beta   90.00
_cell.angle_gamma   90.00
#
_symmetry.space_group_name_H-M   'P 1'
#
loop_
_entity.id
_entity.type
_entity.pdbx_description
1 polymer ?
#
loop_
_entity_poly.entity_id
_entity_poly.type
_entity_poly.pdbx_seq_one_letter_code
_entity_poly.pdbx_strand_id
1 'polypeptide(L)' 'QRSLHNPRRKCGRRQKHNRRQRDQKRARTRVNIGGSYERWKDLRDRLGYSLNSDLAVLLLDRFIILIFLVMR' A
#
# COMPACT_ATOMS: atom_id res chain seq x y z
N GLN A 1 42.36 14.64 17.94
CA GLN A 1 41.42 14.69 16.80
C GLN A 1 41.39 13.36 16.08
N ARG A 2 40.34 12.52 16.22
CA ARG A 2 40.03 11.45 15.26
C ARG A 2 38.51 11.29 15.19
N SER A 3 37.91 11.95 14.21
CA SER A 3 36.50 11.78 13.86
C SER A 3 36.31 10.36 13.34
N LEU A 4 35.65 9.50 14.11
CA LEU A 4 35.21 8.18 13.67
C LEU A 4 34.10 8.34 12.64
N HIS A 5 34.48 8.59 11.39
CA HIS A 5 33.57 8.53 10.26
C HIS A 5 33.22 7.06 9.99
N ASN A 6 32.26 6.52 10.73
CA ASN A 6 31.76 5.15 10.55
C ASN A 6 30.94 5.06 9.24
N PRO A 7 31.42 4.39 8.19
CA PRO A 7 30.77 4.35 6.88
C PRO A 7 29.39 3.66 6.91
N ARG A 8 29.15 2.78 7.89
CA ARG A 8 27.84 2.11 8.10
C ARG A 8 26.73 3.12 8.42
N ARG A 9 27.05 4.22 9.12
CA ARG A 9 26.09 5.29 9.45
C ARG A 9 25.75 6.18 8.24
N LYS A 10 26.69 6.38 7.30
CA LYS A 10 26.45 7.11 6.03
C LYS A 10 25.55 6.31 5.08
N CYS A 11 25.73 4.99 5.01
CA CYS A 11 24.89 4.11 4.18
C CYS A 11 23.42 4.09 4.66
N GLY A 12 23.19 4.03 5.98
CA GLY A 12 21.83 4.10 6.55
C GLY A 12 21.08 5.41 6.27
N ARG A 13 21.79 6.56 6.17
CA ARG A 13 21.16 7.86 5.85
C ARG A 13 20.63 7.90 4.42
N ARG A 14 21.40 7.40 3.44
CA ARG A 14 20.96 7.30 2.03
C ARG A 14 19.79 6.33 1.87
N GLN A 15 19.84 5.17 2.53
CA GLN A 15 18.74 4.21 2.49
C GLN A 15 17.45 4.78 3.11
N LYS A 16 17.56 5.48 4.25
CA LYS A 16 16.43 6.15 4.91
C LYS A 16 15.82 7.25 4.03
N HIS A 17 16.67 8.04 3.38
CA HIS A 17 16.22 9.05 2.42
C HIS A 17 15.49 8.43 1.23
N ASN A 18 16.03 7.37 0.63
CA ASN A 18 15.39 6.66 -0.49
C ASN A 18 14.08 5.97 -0.08
N ARG A 19 13.97 5.48 1.16
CA ARG A 19 12.73 4.92 1.70
C ARG A 19 11.67 6.02 1.86
N ARG A 20 12.04 7.17 2.46
CA ARG A 20 11.15 8.34 2.61
C ARG A 20 10.62 8.83 1.27
N GLN A 21 11.46 8.95 0.24
CA GLN A 21 11.00 9.38 -1.08
C GLN A 21 10.01 8.39 -1.70
N ARG A 22 10.26 7.08 -1.56
CA ARG A 22 9.33 6.04 -2.03
C ARG A 22 8.01 6.09 -1.27
N ASP A 23 8.06 6.25 0.04
CA ASP A 23 6.86 6.36 0.88
C ASP A 23 6.09 7.65 0.56
N GLN A 24 6.78 8.77 0.30
CA GLN A 24 6.15 10.03 -0.09
C GLN A 24 5.47 9.94 -1.46
N LYS A 25 6.08 9.24 -2.43
CA LYS A 25 5.44 8.94 -3.72
C LYS A 25 4.19 8.07 -3.53
N ARG A 26 4.30 7.02 -2.71
CA ARG A 26 3.19 6.07 -2.43
C ARG A 26 2.07 6.68 -1.59
N ALA A 27 2.36 7.68 -0.75
CA ALA A 27 1.35 8.33 0.08
C ALA A 27 0.23 8.99 -0.74
N ARG A 28 0.50 9.35 -2.00
CA ARG A 28 -0.50 9.94 -2.91
C ARG A 28 -1.50 8.92 -3.45
N THR A 29 -1.10 7.65 -3.56
CA THR A 29 -1.89 6.60 -4.23
C THR A 29 -2.37 5.51 -3.27
N ARG A 30 -1.90 5.51 -2.01
CA ARG A 30 -2.25 4.50 -1.01
C ARG A 30 -3.54 4.90 -0.30
N VAL A 31 -4.53 4.02 -0.35
CA VAL A 31 -5.76 4.13 0.45
C VAL A 31 -5.51 3.50 1.82
N ASN A 32 -5.77 4.26 2.90
CA ASN A 32 -5.71 3.74 4.26
C ASN A 32 -7.09 3.22 4.67
N ILE A 33 -7.21 1.90 4.76
CA ILE A 33 -8.48 1.21 5.05
C ILE A 33 -8.80 1.20 6.56
N GLY A 34 -7.81 1.50 7.42
CA GLY A 34 -7.99 1.77 8.85
C GLY A 34 -8.82 0.72 9.58
N GLY A 35 -9.85 1.16 10.29
CA GLY A 35 -10.77 0.31 11.07
C GLY A 35 -11.58 -0.69 10.23
N SER A 36 -11.58 -0.59 8.90
CA SER A 36 -12.19 -1.59 8.02
C SER A 36 -11.22 -2.70 7.59
N TYR A 37 -9.98 -2.71 8.10
CA TYR A 37 -8.97 -3.70 7.71
C TYR A 37 -9.36 -5.12 8.11
N GLU A 38 -10.03 -5.31 9.26
CA GLU A 38 -10.49 -6.62 9.71
C GLU A 38 -11.55 -7.17 8.75
N ARG A 39 -12.57 -6.37 8.43
CA ARG A 39 -13.58 -6.71 7.41
C ARG A 39 -12.96 -7.00 6.04
N TRP A 40 -11.94 -6.24 5.65
CA TRP A 40 -11.20 -6.47 4.40
C TRP A 40 -10.51 -7.83 4.40
N LYS A 41 -9.83 -8.18 5.51
CA LYS A 41 -9.14 -9.46 5.67
C LYS A 41 -10.14 -10.62 5.63
N ASP A 42 -11.24 -10.53 6.37
CA ASP A 42 -12.28 -11.55 6.39
C ASP A 42 -12.88 -11.78 5.00
N LEU A 43 -13.16 -10.69 4.27
CA LEU A 43 -13.69 -10.78 2.91
C LEU A 43 -12.67 -11.42 1.96
N ARG A 44 -11.40 -11.05 2.07
CA ARG A 44 -10.32 -11.62 1.27
C ARG A 44 -10.20 -13.13 1.49
N ASP A 45 -10.18 -13.55 2.75
CA ASP A 45 -10.01 -14.95 3.14
C ASP A 45 -11.24 -15.78 2.71
N ARG A 46 -12.45 -15.25 2.85
CA ARG A 46 -13.70 -15.89 2.37
C ARG A 46 -13.73 -16.08 0.85
N LEU A 47 -13.15 -15.14 0.11
CA LEU A 47 -13.07 -15.21 -1.35
C LEU A 47 -11.83 -15.98 -1.85
N GLY A 48 -10.97 -16.45 -0.95
CA GLY A 48 -9.78 -17.24 -1.29
C GLY A 48 -8.64 -16.45 -1.91
N TYR A 49 -8.59 -15.12 -1.74
CA TYR A 49 -7.49 -14.31 -2.27
C TYR A 49 -6.29 -14.31 -1.33
N SER A 50 -5.08 -14.45 -1.88
CA SER A 50 -3.84 -14.34 -1.12
C SER A 50 -3.37 -12.89 -0.94
N LEU A 51 -3.66 -12.02 -1.90
CA LEU A 51 -3.17 -10.65 -1.94
C LEU A 51 -4.31 -9.64 -1.77
N ASN A 52 -4.04 -8.56 -1.04
CA ASN A 52 -5.00 -7.46 -0.89
C ASN A 52 -5.19 -6.68 -2.22
N SER A 53 -4.20 -6.70 -3.11
CA SER A 53 -4.33 -6.08 -4.44
C SER A 53 -5.44 -6.72 -5.25
N ASP A 54 -5.56 -8.04 -5.18
CA ASP A 54 -6.45 -8.81 -6.05
C ASP A 54 -7.90 -8.61 -5.63
N LEU A 55 -8.15 -8.61 -4.32
CA LEU A 55 -9.45 -8.21 -3.78
C LEU A 55 -9.80 -6.76 -4.17
N ALA A 56 -8.83 -5.83 -4.16
CA ALA A 56 -9.08 -4.45 -4.52
C ALA A 56 -9.49 -4.29 -6.00
N VAL A 57 -8.82 -5.01 -6.91
CA VAL A 57 -9.16 -5.03 -8.35
C VAL A 57 -10.57 -5.59 -8.54
N LEU A 58 -10.91 -6.73 -7.92
CA LEU A 58 -12.25 -7.30 -8.01
C LEU A 58 -13.35 -6.33 -7.56
N LEU A 59 -13.13 -5.65 -6.42
CA LEU A 59 -14.08 -4.69 -5.87
C LEU A 59 -14.26 -3.47 -6.80
N LEU A 60 -13.16 -2.98 -7.38
CA LEU A 60 -13.20 -1.92 -8.38
C LEU A 60 -14.00 -2.34 -9.62
N ASP A 61 -13.72 -3.53 -10.16
CA ASP A 61 -14.39 -4.05 -11.35
C ASP A 61 -15.90 -4.19 -11.12
N ARG A 62 -16.31 -4.78 -9.99
CA ARG A 62 -17.73 -4.92 -9.67
C ARG A 62 -18.42 -3.57 -9.48
N PHE A 63 -17.78 -2.62 -8.82
CA PHE A 63 -18.37 -1.30 -8.60
C PHE A 63 -18.54 -0.53 -9.91
N ILE A 64 -17.55 -0.58 -10.80
CA ILE A 64 -17.60 0.04 -12.13
C ILE A 64 -18.72 -0.58 -12.96
N ILE A 65 -18.80 -1.92 -13.01
CA ILE A 65 -19.86 -2.63 -13.74
C ILE A 65 -21.24 -2.25 -13.19
N LEU A 66 -21.41 -2.21 -11.86
CA LEU A 66 -22.67 -1.81 -11.23
C LEU A 66 -23.06 -0.37 -11.59
N ILE A 67 -22.13 0.58 -11.57
CA ILE A 67 -22.39 1.96 -12.00
C ILE A 67 -22.86 1.98 -13.46
N PHE A 68 -22.14 1.30 -14.36
CA PHE A 68 -22.50 1.26 -15.77
C PHE A 68 -23.86 0.60 -16.03
N LEU A 69 -24.23 -0.41 -15.25
CA LEU A 69 -25.52 -1.09 -15.37
C LEU A 69 -26.70 -0.26 -14.83
N VAL A 70 -26.47 0.58 -13.81
CA VAL A 70 -27.51 1.41 -13.19
C VAL A 70 -27.69 2.75 -13.92
N MET A 71 -26.65 3.25 -14.59
CA MET A 71 -26.67 4.52 -15.33
C MET A 71 -27.07 4.37 -16.81
N ARG A 72 -27.50 3.18 -17.24
CA ARG A 72 -27.99 2.91 -18.59
C ARG A 72 -29.51 2.83 -18.59
#